data_AF-A0AAP6WNM3-F1
#
_entry.id   AF-A0AAP6WNM3-F1
#
_cell.length_a   1.000
_cell.length_b   1.000
_cell.length_c   1.000
_cell.angle_alpha   90.00
_cell.angle_beta   90.00
_cell.angle_gamma   90.00
#
_symmetry.space_group_name_H-M   'P 1'
#
loop_
_entity.id
_entity.type
_entity.pdbx_description
1 polymer ?
#
loop_
_entity_poly.entity_id
_entity_poly.type
_entity_poly.pdbx_seq_one_letter_code
_entity_poly.pdbx_strand_id
1 'polypeptide(L)'
;MAKIENDKYYTSKDLAKYCVEKTKEIIGQDNITEWLEPSAGSGSFLDYLDDNYLAYDILPEDNRIIKQNYLELNLEYKRGRCIIGNPPYGNKNNLTIQFYKKSIHLGDYIAFILPISQYQNRNKLYEFDLVYCENLGVRSYSGINVHCCFNIYKRNNHGLNKKPNYKLKDVEIREALKNSNPKRRRIITKEDFNYDIRIMAWGGGIGRTNQLGCEVEYEGQFTKEFCIKVYNEKLKNNIMNLIKNTHWEDIYPMTATPNLLQWQVYKYIKEQIPEIQ
;
A
#
# COMPACT_ATOMS: atom_id res chain seq x y z
N MET A 1 15.53 9.28 4.07
CA MET A 1 15.16 9.48 5.48
C MET A 1 15.93 8.46 6.29
N ALA A 2 16.50 8.86 7.44
CA ALA A 2 17.05 7.92 8.39
C ALA A 2 15.93 6.94 8.80
N LYS A 3 16.27 5.66 8.92
CA LYS A 3 15.34 4.60 9.33
C LYS A 3 15.50 4.39 10.83
N ILE A 4 14.42 4.19 11.56
CA ILE A 4 14.50 3.80 12.98
C ILE A 4 15.14 2.41 13.04
N GLU A 5 16.08 2.22 13.96
CA GLU A 5 16.64 0.89 14.22
C GLU A 5 15.50 -0.10 14.52
N ASN A 6 15.52 -1.24 13.84
CA ASN A 6 14.49 -2.28 13.93
C ASN A 6 13.05 -1.84 13.57
N ASP A 7 12.85 -0.71 12.88
CA ASP A 7 11.50 -0.21 12.54
C ASP A 7 10.58 -0.04 13.76
N LYS A 8 11.14 0.37 14.91
CA LYS A 8 10.41 0.62 16.17
C LYS A 8 9.52 1.87 16.10
N TYR A 9 8.40 1.78 15.38
CA TYR A 9 7.38 2.83 15.33
C TYR A 9 6.41 2.71 16.51
N TYR A 10 6.84 3.13 17.70
CA TYR A 10 6.00 3.06 18.90
C TYR A 10 4.72 3.89 18.74
N THR A 11 3.58 3.20 18.77
CA THR A 11 2.27 3.83 18.68
C THR A 11 1.96 4.54 19.99
N SER A 12 1.50 5.79 19.92
CA SER A 12 1.06 6.50 21.13
C SER A 12 -0.18 5.82 21.72
N LYS A 13 -0.33 5.89 23.05
CA LYS A 13 -1.48 5.32 23.75
C LYS A 13 -2.83 5.81 23.19
N ASP A 14 -2.93 7.10 22.87
CA ASP A 14 -4.16 7.67 22.29
C ASP A 14 -4.46 7.12 20.90
N LEU A 15 -3.43 6.96 20.06
CA LEU A 15 -3.61 6.40 18.71
C LEU A 15 -3.95 4.91 18.77
N ALA A 16 -3.33 4.15 19.67
CA ALA A 16 -3.64 2.75 19.90
C ALA A 16 -5.10 2.59 20.35
N LYS A 17 -5.54 3.37 21.36
CA LYS A 17 -6.94 3.41 21.80
C LYS A 17 -7.89 3.70 20.65
N TYR A 18 -7.61 4.76 19.88
CA TYR A 18 -8.42 5.13 18.71
C TYR A 18 -8.55 3.97 17.71
N CYS A 19 -7.45 3.31 17.37
CA CYS A 19 -7.45 2.20 16.42
C CYS A 19 -8.26 1.01 16.93
N VAL A 20 -8.17 0.68 18.23
CA VAL A 20 -8.96 -0.41 18.84
C VAL A 20 -10.45 -0.09 18.81
N GLU A 21 -10.84 1.09 19.27
CA GLU A 21 -12.25 1.52 19.29
C GLU A 21 -12.84 1.58 17.87
N LYS A 22 -12.08 2.14 16.92
CA LYS A 22 -12.50 2.17 15.51
C LYS A 22 -12.62 0.75 14.92
N THR A 23 -11.75 -0.17 15.33
CA THR A 23 -11.85 -1.58 14.90
C THR A 23 -13.12 -2.22 15.44
N LYS A 24 -13.43 -2.04 16.73
CA LYS A 24 -14.67 -2.52 17.35
C LYS A 24 -15.91 -1.93 16.67
N GLU A 25 -15.90 -0.64 16.32
CA GLU A 25 -16.98 0.03 15.58
C GLU A 25 -17.19 -0.58 14.18
N ILE A 26 -16.13 -0.76 13.40
CA ILE A 26 -16.22 -1.20 11.99
C ILE A 26 -16.52 -2.70 11.88
N ILE A 27 -15.91 -3.52 12.73
CA ILE A 27 -16.07 -4.98 12.69
C ILE A 27 -17.29 -5.43 13.49
N GLY A 28 -17.69 -4.68 14.52
CA GLY A 28 -18.62 -5.09 15.55
C GLY A 28 -17.91 -5.92 16.62
N GLN A 29 -17.94 -5.45 17.86
CA GLN A 29 -17.22 -6.09 18.98
C GLN A 29 -17.55 -7.58 19.13
N ASP A 30 -18.82 -7.97 19.00
CA ASP A 30 -19.27 -9.36 19.12
C ASP A 30 -18.69 -10.31 18.05
N ASN A 31 -18.20 -9.75 16.94
CA ASN A 31 -17.55 -10.54 15.89
C ASN A 31 -16.08 -10.84 16.20
N ILE A 32 -15.48 -10.14 17.16
CA ILE A 32 -14.07 -10.29 17.54
C ILE A 32 -13.97 -11.26 18.71
N THR A 33 -13.41 -12.44 18.45
CA THR A 33 -13.35 -13.53 19.43
C THR A 33 -11.95 -13.73 20.03
N GLU A 34 -10.94 -13.05 19.49
CA GLU A 34 -9.57 -13.04 19.99
C GLU A 34 -8.80 -11.92 19.31
N TRP A 35 -7.98 -11.22 20.08
CA TRP A 35 -7.04 -10.25 19.54
C TRP A 35 -5.65 -10.88 19.33
N LEU A 36 -4.95 -10.47 18.28
CA LEU A 36 -3.56 -10.87 18.04
C LEU A 36 -2.72 -9.65 17.67
N GLU A 37 -1.77 -9.28 18.51
CA GLU A 37 -0.80 -8.22 18.23
C GLU A 37 0.55 -8.84 17.82
N PRO A 38 0.95 -8.76 16.52
CA PRO A 38 2.06 -9.54 15.98
C PRO A 38 3.44 -8.88 16.14
N SER A 39 3.49 -7.63 16.63
CA SER A 39 4.70 -6.84 16.82
C SER A 39 4.45 -5.80 17.92
N ALA A 40 4.20 -6.31 19.13
CA ALA A 40 3.61 -5.54 20.21
C ALA A 40 4.55 -4.50 20.85
N GLY A 41 5.87 -4.61 20.65
CA GLY A 41 6.86 -3.67 21.16
C GLY A 41 6.74 -3.43 22.66
N SER A 42 6.24 -2.24 23.04
CA SER A 42 5.99 -1.82 24.42
C SER A 42 4.57 -2.07 24.93
N GLY A 43 3.73 -2.79 24.17
CA GLY A 43 2.39 -3.20 24.59
C GLY A 43 1.32 -2.11 24.51
N SER A 44 1.53 -1.08 23.68
CA SER A 44 0.63 0.09 23.62
C SER A 44 -0.83 -0.22 23.28
N PHE A 45 -1.10 -1.25 22.46
CA PHE A 45 -2.47 -1.66 22.14
C PHE A 45 -3.09 -2.51 23.26
N LEU A 46 -2.29 -3.31 23.96
CA LEU A 46 -2.75 -4.27 24.98
C LEU A 46 -3.57 -3.63 26.09
N ASP A 47 -3.32 -2.35 26.40
CA ASP A 47 -4.06 -1.58 27.40
C ASP A 47 -5.55 -1.37 27.04
N TYR A 48 -5.94 -1.63 25.79
CA TYR A 48 -7.29 -1.37 25.26
C TYR A 48 -7.95 -2.61 24.65
N LEU A 49 -7.22 -3.72 24.54
CA LEU A 49 -7.78 -5.00 24.11
C LEU A 49 -8.55 -5.64 25.26
N ASP A 50 -9.58 -6.41 24.92
CA ASP A 50 -10.25 -7.26 25.91
C ASP A 50 -9.27 -8.39 26.33
N ASP A 51 -9.42 -8.96 27.54
CA ASP A 51 -8.46 -9.91 28.17
C ASP A 51 -8.16 -11.21 27.37
N ASN A 52 -8.74 -11.37 26.19
CA ASN A 52 -8.54 -12.47 25.27
C ASN A 52 -7.66 -12.03 24.08
N TYR A 53 -6.37 -11.87 24.36
CA TYR A 53 -5.37 -11.50 23.36
C TYR A 53 -4.12 -12.37 23.39
N LEU A 54 -3.45 -12.44 22.25
CA LEU A 54 -2.09 -12.96 22.09
C LEU A 54 -1.19 -11.81 21.62
N ALA A 55 -0.04 -11.63 22.26
CA ALA A 55 0.89 -10.56 21.93
C ALA A 55 2.29 -11.13 21.72
N TYR A 56 2.91 -10.80 20.59
CA TYR A 56 4.25 -11.27 20.23
C TYR A 56 5.14 -10.11 19.81
N ASP A 57 6.43 -10.21 20.13
CA ASP A 57 7.46 -9.33 19.59
C ASP A 57 8.81 -10.05 19.56
N ILE A 58 9.71 -9.68 18.65
CA ILE A 58 11.07 -10.26 18.61
C ILE A 58 11.97 -9.70 19.73
N LEU A 59 11.67 -8.48 20.20
CA LEU A 59 12.35 -7.76 21.28
C LEU A 59 11.29 -7.06 22.17
N PRO A 60 10.51 -7.80 22.98
CA PRO A 60 9.45 -7.23 23.79
C PRO A 60 9.98 -6.31 24.89
N GLU A 61 9.23 -5.26 25.19
CA GLU A 61 9.51 -4.27 26.25
C GLU A 61 8.42 -4.23 27.33
N ASP A 62 7.47 -5.17 27.26
CA ASP A 62 6.39 -5.39 28.23
C ASP A 62 6.32 -6.88 28.58
N ASN A 63 6.08 -7.20 29.85
CA ASN A 63 6.09 -8.57 30.36
C ASN A 63 4.87 -9.41 29.92
N ARG A 64 3.81 -8.77 29.40
CA ARG A 64 2.63 -9.43 28.82
C ARG A 64 2.91 -10.00 27.42
N ILE A 65 4.04 -9.63 26.80
CA ILE A 65 4.36 -9.98 25.42
C ILE A 65 5.28 -11.20 25.37
N ILE A 66 4.92 -12.16 24.52
CA ILE A 66 5.73 -13.36 24.29
C ILE A 66 6.84 -13.03 23.28
N LYS A 67 8.10 -13.28 23.66
CA LYS A 67 9.24 -13.12 22.75
C LYS A 67 9.19 -14.17 21.63
N GLN A 68 8.89 -13.76 20.40
CA GLN A 68 8.77 -14.64 19.25
C GLN A 68 8.87 -13.88 17.93
N ASN A 69 9.48 -14.51 16.91
CA ASN A 69 9.36 -14.03 15.54
C ASN A 69 7.97 -14.38 14.97
N TYR A 70 7.11 -13.38 14.77
CA TYR A 70 5.75 -13.59 14.26
C TYR A 70 5.69 -14.29 12.89
N LEU A 71 6.66 -14.05 12.01
CA LEU A 71 6.66 -14.69 10.68
C LEU A 71 6.89 -16.21 10.79
N GLU A 72 7.58 -16.64 11.84
CA GLU A 72 7.86 -18.05 12.17
C GLU A 72 6.83 -18.66 13.13
N LEU A 73 5.97 -17.86 13.74
CA LEU A 73 4.94 -18.32 14.68
C LEU A 73 4.02 -19.36 14.01
N ASN A 74 3.95 -20.56 14.59
CA ASN A 74 2.96 -21.55 14.20
C ASN A 74 1.72 -21.39 15.09
N LEU A 75 0.65 -20.84 14.51
CA LEU A 75 -0.61 -20.60 15.20
C LEU A 75 -1.74 -21.04 14.28
N GLU A 76 -2.69 -21.80 14.80
CA GLU A 76 -3.84 -22.26 14.01
C GLU A 76 -4.79 -21.11 13.70
N TYR A 77 -5.49 -21.20 12.58
CA TYR A 77 -6.58 -20.28 12.25
C TYR A 77 -7.65 -20.28 13.37
N LYS A 78 -8.13 -19.09 13.73
CA LYS A 78 -9.27 -18.94 14.65
C LYS A 78 -10.30 -18.01 14.01
N ARG A 79 -11.52 -18.50 13.84
CA ARG A 79 -12.66 -17.70 13.38
C ARG A 79 -12.87 -16.53 14.35
N GLY A 80 -13.10 -15.34 13.83
CA GLY A 80 -13.30 -14.12 14.63
C GLY A 80 -12.01 -13.50 15.17
N ARG A 81 -10.83 -14.08 14.93
CA ARG A 81 -9.56 -13.46 15.36
C ARG A 81 -9.31 -12.17 14.58
N CYS A 82 -9.02 -11.10 15.31
CA CYS A 82 -8.60 -9.81 14.79
C CYS A 82 -7.11 -9.58 15.05
N ILE A 83 -6.33 -9.51 13.98
CA ILE A 83 -4.91 -9.17 14.05
C ILE A 83 -4.78 -7.65 13.99
N ILE A 84 -4.24 -7.02 15.04
CA ILE A 84 -4.19 -5.55 15.16
C ILE A 84 -2.76 -5.09 15.49
N GLY A 85 -2.40 -3.87 15.07
CA GLY A 85 -1.17 -3.23 15.53
C GLY A 85 -0.51 -2.31 14.50
N ASN A 86 0.76 -1.98 14.74
CA ASN A 86 1.62 -1.23 13.83
C ASN A 86 2.79 -2.12 13.39
N PRO A 87 2.62 -2.96 12.35
CA PRO A 87 3.67 -3.89 11.93
C PRO A 87 4.90 -3.13 11.43
N PRO A 88 6.11 -3.70 11.56
CA PRO A 88 7.31 -3.09 10.99
C PRO A 88 7.14 -2.94 9.47
N TYR A 89 7.53 -1.78 8.94
CA TYR A 89 7.30 -1.48 7.52
C TYR A 89 8.32 -2.16 6.61
N GLY A 90 9.58 -2.22 7.03
CA GLY A 90 10.65 -2.82 6.25
C GLY A 90 11.00 -2.02 4.99
N ASN A 91 11.93 -2.55 4.20
CA ASN A 91 12.38 -1.89 2.99
C ASN A 91 11.32 -2.03 1.89
N LYS A 92 10.81 -0.90 1.37
CA LYS A 92 9.77 -0.86 0.34
C LYS A 92 8.48 -1.60 0.74
N ASN A 93 8.10 -1.53 2.02
CA ASN A 93 6.92 -2.15 2.62
C ASN A 93 6.94 -3.70 2.58
N ASN A 94 8.12 -4.32 2.48
CA ASN A 94 8.22 -5.77 2.38
C ASN A 94 7.78 -6.48 3.67
N LEU A 95 8.02 -5.91 4.84
CA LEU A 95 7.60 -6.50 6.12
C LEU A 95 6.10 -6.34 6.33
N THR A 96 5.53 -5.17 6.02
CA THR A 96 4.07 -4.97 5.98
C THR A 96 3.36 -6.06 5.17
N ILE A 97 3.87 -6.35 3.97
CA ILE A 97 3.28 -7.39 3.10
C ILE A 97 3.41 -8.77 3.76
N GLN A 98 4.59 -9.12 4.29
CA GLN A 98 4.80 -10.42 4.95
C GLN A 98 3.90 -10.60 6.17
N PHE A 99 3.78 -9.60 7.02
CA PHE A 99 2.90 -9.60 8.18
C PHE A 99 1.44 -9.79 7.76
N TYR A 100 0.99 -9.06 6.74
CA TYR A 100 -0.36 -9.24 6.19
C TYR A 100 -0.56 -10.67 5.63
N LYS A 101 0.35 -11.17 4.79
CA LYS A 101 0.24 -12.53 4.20
C LYS A 101 0.26 -13.62 5.27
N LYS A 102 1.00 -13.44 6.36
CA LYS A 102 0.93 -14.33 7.51
C LYS A 102 -0.46 -14.27 8.17
N SER A 103 -0.94 -13.06 8.42
CA SER A 103 -2.19 -12.79 9.15
C SER A 103 -3.44 -13.32 8.45
N ILE A 104 -3.48 -13.32 7.11
CA ILE A 104 -4.62 -13.88 6.34
C ILE A 104 -4.78 -15.41 6.52
N HIS A 105 -3.83 -16.09 7.16
CA HIS A 105 -3.97 -17.51 7.51
C HIS A 105 -4.36 -17.73 8.98
N LEU A 106 -4.36 -16.68 9.81
CA LEU A 106 -4.53 -16.80 11.26
C LEU A 106 -5.91 -16.35 11.75
N GLY A 107 -6.61 -15.48 11.02
CA GLY A 107 -7.89 -14.93 11.48
C GLY A 107 -8.77 -14.40 10.37
N ASP A 108 -9.79 -13.63 10.75
CA ASP A 108 -10.79 -13.07 9.84
C ASP A 108 -10.65 -11.57 9.65
N TYR A 109 -9.95 -10.89 10.55
CA TYR A 109 -9.81 -9.44 10.51
C TYR A 109 -8.35 -9.02 10.68
N ILE A 110 -7.96 -7.95 9.98
CA ILE A 110 -6.64 -7.33 10.10
C ILE A 110 -6.85 -5.82 10.21
N ALA A 111 -6.33 -5.20 11.26
CA ALA A 111 -6.42 -3.76 11.50
C ALA A 111 -5.02 -3.19 11.71
N PHE A 112 -4.44 -2.58 10.69
CA PHE A 112 -3.05 -2.11 10.74
C PHE A 112 -2.89 -0.62 10.52
N ILE A 113 -1.99 -0.03 11.31
CA ILE A 113 -1.36 1.25 10.98
C ILE A 113 -0.28 0.97 9.93
N LEU A 114 -0.37 1.63 8.77
CA LEU A 114 0.50 1.41 7.62
C LEU A 114 1.04 2.75 7.09
N PRO A 115 2.15 2.78 6.32
CA PRO A 115 2.60 3.99 5.64
C PRO A 115 1.53 4.49 4.65
N ILE A 116 1.40 5.81 4.45
CA ILE A 116 0.35 6.42 3.60
C ILE A 116 0.30 5.86 2.18
N SER A 117 1.42 5.31 1.67
CA SER A 117 1.45 4.54 0.40
C SER A 117 0.50 3.33 0.34
N GLN A 118 -0.06 2.89 1.47
CA GLN A 118 -1.05 1.82 1.57
C GLN A 118 -2.49 2.36 1.70
N TYR A 119 -2.69 3.68 1.70
CA TYR A 119 -4.00 4.30 1.69
C TYR A 119 -4.81 3.82 0.49
N GLN A 120 -5.98 3.25 0.75
CA GLN A 120 -6.89 2.65 -0.23
C GLN A 120 -6.21 1.64 -1.19
N ASN A 121 -5.07 1.07 -0.81
CA ASN A 121 -4.28 0.20 -1.68
C ASN A 121 -4.84 -1.23 -1.68
N ARG A 122 -5.69 -1.51 -2.67
CA ARG A 122 -6.26 -2.84 -2.91
C ARG A 122 -5.46 -3.71 -3.88
N ASN A 123 -4.21 -3.35 -4.20
CA ASN A 123 -3.43 -4.08 -5.22
C ASN A 123 -2.38 -5.05 -4.63
N LYS A 124 -1.85 -4.79 -3.44
CA LYS A 124 -0.88 -5.69 -2.79
C LYS A 124 -1.46 -6.48 -1.62
N LEU A 125 -2.42 -5.90 -0.92
CA LEU A 125 -3.10 -6.44 0.25
C LEU A 125 -4.56 -6.71 -0.12
N TYR A 126 -4.74 -7.54 -1.16
CA TYR A 126 -6.03 -7.71 -1.82
C TYR A 126 -6.84 -8.88 -1.28
N GLU A 127 -6.20 -9.86 -0.62
CA GLU A 127 -6.79 -11.14 -0.24
C GLU A 127 -8.00 -11.00 0.69
N PHE A 128 -8.00 -9.97 1.53
CA PHE A 128 -9.16 -9.55 2.32
C PHE A 128 -9.75 -8.26 1.77
N ASP A 129 -11.04 -8.05 2.00
CA ASP A 129 -11.75 -6.83 1.63
C ASP A 129 -11.31 -5.68 2.52
N LEU A 130 -10.86 -4.58 1.92
CA LEU A 130 -10.61 -3.33 2.64
C LEU A 130 -11.95 -2.65 2.96
N VAL A 131 -12.39 -2.79 4.21
CA VAL A 131 -13.70 -2.31 4.71
C VAL A 131 -13.61 -0.94 5.37
N TYR A 132 -12.43 -0.50 5.81
CA TYR A 132 -12.19 0.83 6.32
C TYR A 132 -10.78 1.31 5.99
N CYS A 133 -10.64 2.60 5.70
CA CYS A 133 -9.36 3.23 5.41
C CYS A 133 -9.40 4.70 5.82
N GLU A 134 -8.42 5.14 6.60
CA GLU A 134 -8.31 6.50 7.08
C GLU A 134 -6.89 7.04 6.92
N ASN A 135 -6.76 8.29 6.49
CA ASN A 135 -5.49 9.01 6.48
C ASN A 135 -5.22 9.55 7.91
N LEU A 136 -4.22 8.98 8.59
CA LEU A 136 -3.87 9.38 9.96
C LEU A 136 -2.99 10.63 10.00
N GLY A 137 -2.60 11.21 8.86
CA GLY A 137 -1.65 12.31 8.79
C GLY A 137 -0.23 11.90 9.18
N VAL A 138 0.62 12.90 9.42
CA VAL A 138 2.01 12.71 9.84
C VAL A 138 2.06 12.38 11.33
N ARG A 139 2.71 11.27 11.67
CA ARG A 139 2.97 10.83 13.04
C ARG A 139 4.46 10.84 13.32
N SER A 140 4.85 11.25 14.52
CA SER A 140 6.25 11.28 14.96
C SER A 140 6.54 10.04 15.79
N TYR A 141 7.52 9.25 15.35
CA TYR A 141 7.99 8.04 16.01
C TYR A 141 9.47 8.23 16.36
N SER A 142 9.78 8.41 17.64
CA SER A 142 11.16 8.62 18.12
C SER A 142 11.94 9.70 17.32
N GLY A 143 11.26 10.81 17.00
CA GLY A 143 11.82 11.93 16.23
C GLY A 143 11.77 11.76 14.70
N ILE A 144 11.27 10.64 14.19
CA ILE A 144 11.07 10.41 12.75
C ILE A 144 9.60 10.61 12.39
N ASN A 145 9.36 11.58 11.51
CA ASN A 145 8.03 11.85 10.98
C ASN A 145 7.69 10.88 9.84
N VAL A 146 6.57 10.18 9.97
CA VAL A 146 6.05 9.25 8.96
C VAL A 146 4.58 9.56 8.72
N HIS A 147 4.20 9.71 7.45
CA HIS A 147 2.80 9.85 7.07
C HIS A 147 2.15 8.46 7.03
N CYS A 148 1.13 8.25 7.85
CA CYS A 148 0.48 6.96 8.06
C CYS A 148 -1.00 6.96 7.62
N CYS A 149 -1.54 5.75 7.44
CA CYS A 149 -2.96 5.46 7.29
C CYS A 149 -3.35 4.31 8.22
N PHE A 150 -4.64 4.18 8.53
CA PHE A 150 -5.21 3.05 9.25
C PHE A 150 -6.15 2.28 8.33
N ASN A 151 -5.88 0.99 8.15
CA ASN A 151 -6.66 0.13 7.27
C ASN A 151 -7.23 -1.05 8.06
N ILE A 152 -8.52 -1.31 7.89
CA ILE A 152 -9.19 -2.51 8.41
C ILE A 152 -9.62 -3.38 7.24
N TYR A 153 -9.22 -4.64 7.29
CA TYR A 153 -9.51 -5.65 6.31
C TYR A 153 -10.35 -6.77 6.92
N LYS A 154 -11.27 -7.32 6.13
CA LYS A 154 -12.15 -8.42 6.50
C LYS A 154 -12.05 -9.56 5.50
N ARG A 155 -11.93 -10.79 5.98
CA ARG A 155 -12.02 -12.00 5.15
C ARG A 155 -13.37 -12.04 4.45
N ASN A 156 -13.35 -12.28 3.15
CA ASN A 156 -14.56 -12.49 2.36
C ASN A 156 -15.22 -13.82 2.77
N ASN A 157 -16.55 -13.86 2.84
CA ASN A 157 -17.32 -15.07 3.12
C ASN A 157 -17.03 -16.21 2.13
N HIS A 158 -16.54 -15.88 0.93
CA HIS A 158 -16.14 -16.83 -0.11
C HIS A 158 -14.64 -17.19 -0.09
N GLY A 159 -13.90 -16.77 0.95
CA GLY A 159 -12.48 -17.08 1.13
C GLY A 159 -11.54 -15.91 0.83
N LEU A 160 -10.42 -16.19 0.16
CA LEU A 160 -9.44 -15.16 -0.21
C LEU A 160 -9.76 -14.59 -1.59
N ASN A 161 -9.71 -13.26 -1.70
CA ASN A 161 -9.86 -12.57 -2.97
C ASN A 161 -8.69 -12.88 -3.92
N LYS A 162 -8.97 -12.84 -5.22
CA LYS A 162 -7.95 -12.94 -6.26
C LYS A 162 -7.29 -11.60 -6.51
N LYS A 163 -6.04 -11.65 -7.01
CA LYS A 163 -5.30 -10.45 -7.38
C LYS A 163 -6.10 -9.65 -8.44
N PRO A 164 -6.32 -8.34 -8.25
CA PRO A 164 -7.01 -7.54 -9.24
C PRO A 164 -6.21 -7.45 -10.54
N ASN A 165 -6.92 -7.47 -11.67
CA ASN A 165 -6.34 -7.23 -12.98
C ASN A 165 -6.90 -5.91 -13.53
N TYR A 166 -6.02 -4.91 -13.65
CA TYR A 166 -6.38 -3.60 -14.17
C TYR A 166 -6.09 -3.44 -15.66
N LYS A 167 -5.47 -4.43 -16.32
CA LYS A 167 -5.12 -4.31 -17.74
C LYS A 167 -6.37 -4.04 -18.57
N LEU A 168 -6.30 -3.01 -19.40
CA LEU A 168 -7.31 -2.61 -20.38
C LEU A 168 -6.90 -3.12 -21.75
N LYS A 169 -7.85 -3.64 -22.53
CA LYS A 169 -7.61 -4.05 -23.92
C LYS A 169 -7.36 -2.84 -24.83
N ASP A 170 -8.01 -1.73 -24.53
CA ASP A 170 -7.93 -0.50 -25.31
C ASP A 170 -6.65 0.31 -25.05
N VAL A 171 -5.86 -0.07 -24.03
CA VAL A 171 -4.65 0.67 -23.64
C VAL A 171 -3.47 -0.28 -23.36
N GLU A 172 -2.35 -0.08 -24.05
CA GLU A 172 -1.08 -0.75 -23.72
C GLU A 172 -0.10 0.25 -23.08
N ILE A 173 0.38 -0.08 -21.88
CA ILE A 173 1.43 0.67 -21.19
C ILE A 173 2.69 -0.20 -21.13
N ARG A 174 3.77 0.30 -21.72
CA ARG A 174 5.12 -0.28 -21.61
C ARG A 174 6.02 0.64 -20.77
N GLU A 175 6.83 0.04 -19.90
CA GLU A 175 7.76 0.76 -19.02
C GLU A 175 9.15 0.81 -19.65
N ALA A 176 9.63 2.03 -19.93
CA ALA A 176 11.03 2.31 -20.22
C ALA A 176 11.75 2.66 -18.91
N LEU A 177 12.90 2.04 -18.67
CA LEU A 177 13.66 2.19 -17.43
C LEU A 177 15.16 2.30 -17.74
N LYS A 178 15.73 3.47 -17.48
CA LYS A 178 17.18 3.68 -17.45
C LYS A 178 17.75 3.07 -16.18
N ASN A 179 18.60 2.06 -16.35
CA ASN A 179 19.30 1.43 -15.24
C ASN A 179 20.74 1.09 -15.65
N SER A 180 21.68 1.22 -14.73
CA SER A 180 23.07 0.81 -14.94
C SER A 180 23.17 -0.70 -15.17
N ASN A 181 22.34 -1.49 -14.49
CA ASN A 181 22.26 -2.93 -14.70
C ASN A 181 21.49 -3.26 -15.99
N PRO A 182 22.13 -3.86 -17.01
CA PRO A 182 21.49 -4.18 -18.29
C PRO A 182 20.27 -5.11 -18.15
N LYS A 183 20.27 -6.02 -17.16
CA LYS A 183 19.14 -6.93 -16.92
C LYS A 183 17.87 -6.22 -16.44
N ARG A 184 18.01 -5.01 -15.90
CA ARG A 184 16.89 -4.19 -15.43
C ARG A 184 16.55 -3.07 -16.41
N ARG A 185 17.47 -2.73 -17.31
CA ARG A 185 17.28 -1.68 -18.29
C ARG A 185 16.18 -2.08 -19.27
N ARG A 186 15.28 -1.16 -19.58
CA ARG A 186 14.25 -1.31 -20.61
C ARG A 186 14.30 -0.09 -21.51
N ILE A 187 14.60 -0.30 -22.78
CA ILE A 187 14.63 0.75 -23.81
C ILE A 187 13.41 0.52 -24.69
N ILE A 188 12.69 1.60 -24.98
CA ILE A 188 11.53 1.60 -25.86
C ILE A 188 11.65 2.85 -26.72
N THR A 189 11.69 2.66 -28.03
CA THR A 189 11.65 3.75 -29.01
C THR A 189 10.27 3.82 -29.68
N LYS A 190 10.01 4.94 -30.35
CA LYS A 190 8.79 5.17 -31.13
C LYS A 190 8.66 4.19 -32.29
N GLU A 191 9.77 3.76 -32.87
CA GLU A 191 9.80 2.75 -33.93
C GLU A 191 9.41 1.36 -33.39
N ASP A 192 9.96 0.96 -32.23
CA ASP A 192 9.68 -0.34 -31.61
C ASP A 192 8.25 -0.44 -31.08
N PHE A 193 7.72 0.69 -30.60
CA PHE A 193 6.39 0.78 -30.06
C PHE A 193 5.83 2.14 -30.44
N ASN A 194 4.94 2.18 -31.42
CA ASN A 194 4.31 3.41 -31.92
C ASN A 194 3.28 3.99 -30.90
N TYR A 195 3.74 4.28 -29.68
CA TYR A 195 2.95 4.85 -28.57
C TYR A 195 2.33 6.19 -28.96
N ASP A 196 1.20 6.57 -28.36
CA ASP A 196 0.57 7.86 -28.64
C ASP A 196 1.07 8.95 -27.69
N ILE A 197 1.41 8.60 -26.44
CA ILE A 197 1.99 9.50 -25.45
C ILE A 197 3.10 8.79 -24.66
N ARG A 198 4.08 9.57 -24.18
CA ARG A 198 5.11 9.11 -23.25
C ARG A 198 5.15 10.06 -22.06
N ILE A 199 5.13 9.52 -20.83
CA ILE A 199 5.07 10.32 -19.59
C ILE A 199 6.15 9.91 -18.59
N MET A 200 6.56 10.85 -17.74
CA MET A 200 7.45 10.56 -16.59
C MET A 200 6.70 9.69 -15.56
N ALA A 201 7.28 8.54 -15.20
CA ALA A 201 6.69 7.60 -14.25
C ALA A 201 7.51 7.45 -12.95
N TRP A 202 8.67 8.09 -12.85
CA TRP A 202 9.44 8.21 -11.61
C TRP A 202 10.24 9.50 -11.60
N GLY A 203 10.20 10.22 -10.48
CA GLY A 203 10.74 11.57 -10.36
C GLY A 203 9.64 12.58 -10.02
N GLY A 204 9.95 13.86 -10.15
CA GLY A 204 9.06 14.94 -9.69
C GLY A 204 9.00 15.10 -8.17
N GLY A 205 7.97 15.82 -7.70
CA GLY A 205 7.73 16.17 -6.29
C GLY A 205 7.73 17.67 -6.01
N ILE A 206 7.27 18.05 -4.82
CA ILE A 206 7.18 19.45 -4.36
C ILE A 206 8.53 20.17 -4.57
N GLY A 207 8.50 21.26 -5.36
CA GLY A 207 9.67 22.09 -5.66
C GLY A 207 10.53 21.64 -6.84
N ARG A 208 10.14 20.59 -7.59
CA ARG A 208 10.80 20.23 -8.87
C ARG A 208 10.09 20.87 -10.06
N THR A 209 10.85 21.13 -11.12
CA THR A 209 10.33 21.74 -12.36
C THR A 209 9.27 20.87 -13.06
N ASN A 210 9.42 19.55 -12.98
CA ASN A 210 8.58 18.59 -13.70
C ASN A 210 7.72 17.79 -12.72
N GLN A 211 6.41 17.77 -12.93
CA GLN A 211 5.45 17.01 -12.11
C GLN A 211 5.37 15.55 -12.56
N LEU A 212 5.04 14.63 -11.63
CA LEU A 212 4.81 13.22 -11.98
C LEU A 212 3.74 13.11 -13.07
N GLY A 213 3.99 12.32 -14.10
CA GLY A 213 3.07 12.15 -15.24
C GLY A 213 3.18 13.22 -16.33
N CYS A 214 4.11 14.18 -16.22
CA CYS A 214 4.36 15.13 -17.31
C CYS A 214 4.75 14.41 -18.60
N GLU A 215 4.38 14.99 -19.74
CA GLU A 215 4.76 14.46 -21.06
C GLU A 215 6.28 14.55 -21.26
N VAL A 216 6.82 13.56 -21.96
CA VAL A 216 8.24 13.43 -22.27
C VAL A 216 8.53 14.13 -23.59
N GLU A 217 9.51 15.03 -23.60
CA GLU A 217 9.92 15.81 -24.76
C GLU A 217 10.79 15.00 -25.74
N TYR A 218 11.67 14.14 -25.22
CA TYR A 218 12.53 13.26 -26.01
C TYR A 218 12.79 11.94 -25.30
N GLU A 219 13.10 10.89 -26.07
CA GLU A 219 13.16 9.54 -25.53
C GLU A 219 14.20 9.36 -24.44
N GLY A 220 13.76 8.86 -23.29
CA GLY A 220 14.63 8.68 -22.13
C GLY A 220 14.99 9.99 -21.42
N GLN A 221 14.22 11.07 -21.56
CA GLN A 221 14.39 12.27 -20.74
C GLN A 221 14.50 11.93 -19.23
N PHE A 222 13.74 10.94 -18.76
CA PHE A 222 13.69 10.53 -17.36
C PHE A 222 14.16 9.09 -17.10
N THR A 223 14.41 8.78 -15.83
CA THR A 223 14.86 7.44 -15.41
C THR A 223 13.81 6.37 -15.65
N LYS A 224 12.54 6.67 -15.36
CA LYS A 224 11.42 5.75 -15.62
C LYS A 224 10.30 6.50 -16.32
N GLU A 225 9.82 5.91 -17.40
CA GLU A 225 8.80 6.50 -18.26
C GLU A 225 7.79 5.43 -18.65
N PHE A 226 6.56 5.87 -18.89
CA PHE A 226 5.52 5.04 -19.47
C PHE A 226 5.26 5.48 -20.90
N CYS A 227 5.48 4.56 -21.83
CA CYS A 227 5.03 4.69 -23.21
C CYS A 227 3.62 4.09 -23.28
N ILE A 228 2.65 4.86 -23.73
CA ILE A 228 1.23 4.50 -23.68
C ILE A 228 0.66 4.53 -25.10
N LYS A 229 0.11 3.39 -25.54
CA LYS A 229 -0.66 3.26 -26.77
C LYS A 229 -2.14 3.14 -26.43
N VAL A 230 -2.98 3.86 -27.16
CA VAL A 230 -4.44 3.75 -27.09
C VAL A 230 -4.93 3.18 -28.41
N TYR A 231 -5.57 2.01 -28.35
CA TYR A 231 -6.13 1.33 -29.53
C TYR A 231 -7.54 1.81 -29.87
N ASN A 232 -8.27 2.34 -28.89
CA ASN A 232 -9.59 2.88 -29.11
C ASN A 232 -9.50 4.30 -29.69
N GLU A 233 -9.56 4.41 -31.03
CA GLU A 233 -9.43 5.69 -31.75
C GLU A 233 -10.47 6.74 -31.32
N LYS A 234 -11.68 6.32 -30.93
CA LYS A 234 -12.73 7.25 -30.48
C LYS A 234 -12.39 7.91 -29.15
N LEU A 235 -11.74 7.16 -28.25
CA LEU A 235 -11.39 7.61 -26.91
C LEU A 235 -9.95 8.13 -26.80
N LYS A 236 -9.12 7.97 -27.84
CA LYS A 236 -7.69 8.29 -27.83
C LYS A 236 -7.38 9.68 -27.30
N ASN A 237 -7.97 10.72 -27.89
CA ASN A 237 -7.72 12.10 -27.47
C ASN A 237 -8.20 12.36 -26.03
N ASN A 238 -9.33 11.77 -25.63
CA ASN A 238 -9.84 11.88 -24.27
C ASN A 238 -8.88 11.24 -23.25
N ILE A 239 -8.42 10.01 -23.51
CA ILE A 239 -7.48 9.28 -22.64
C ILE A 239 -6.14 10.02 -22.54
N MET A 240 -5.60 10.50 -23.67
CA MET A 240 -4.35 11.27 -23.67
C MET A 240 -4.49 12.56 -22.86
N ASN A 241 -5.58 13.31 -23.06
CA ASN A 241 -5.84 14.54 -22.30
C ASN A 241 -6.05 14.26 -20.81
N LEU A 242 -6.75 13.17 -20.46
CA LEU A 242 -6.92 12.73 -19.08
C LEU A 242 -5.54 12.53 -18.42
N ILE A 243 -4.68 11.71 -19.02
CA ILE A 243 -3.37 11.39 -18.47
C ILE A 243 -2.51 12.64 -18.27
N LYS A 244 -2.48 13.57 -19.25
CA LYS A 244 -1.65 14.79 -19.20
C LYS A 244 -2.06 15.76 -18.09
N ASN A 245 -3.36 15.85 -17.83
CA ASN A 245 -3.91 16.83 -16.88
C ASN A 245 -4.15 16.23 -15.48
N THR A 246 -3.73 14.98 -15.25
CA THR A 246 -3.90 14.31 -13.97
C THR A 246 -2.79 14.66 -13.00
N HIS A 247 -3.14 15.18 -11.83
CA HIS A 247 -2.21 15.35 -10.70
C HIS A 247 -2.09 14.02 -9.93
N TRP A 248 -1.21 13.15 -10.42
CA TRP A 248 -1.08 11.76 -9.93
C TRP A 248 -0.72 11.65 -8.44
N GLU A 249 0.01 12.63 -7.90
CA GLU A 249 0.45 12.65 -6.50
C GLU A 249 -0.71 12.91 -5.52
N ASP A 250 -1.75 13.63 -5.96
CA ASP A 250 -2.94 13.89 -5.17
C ASP A 250 -3.84 12.64 -5.07
N ILE A 251 -3.88 11.86 -6.15
CA ILE A 251 -4.67 10.62 -6.23
C ILE A 251 -3.96 9.47 -5.54
N TYR A 252 -2.63 9.41 -5.69
CA TYR A 252 -1.80 8.33 -5.16
C TYR A 252 -0.68 8.89 -4.28
N PRO A 253 -0.96 9.14 -2.98
CA PRO A 253 0.04 9.65 -2.05
C PRO A 253 1.25 8.73 -1.93
N MET A 254 2.45 9.31 -1.94
CA MET A 254 3.72 8.57 -1.93
C MET A 254 4.63 9.04 -0.80
N THR A 255 5.31 8.10 -0.14
CA THR A 255 6.18 8.38 1.03
C THR A 255 7.61 8.78 0.66
N ALA A 256 8.01 8.59 -0.59
CA ALA A 256 9.35 8.84 -1.09
C ALA A 256 9.26 9.54 -2.45
N THR A 257 10.37 9.60 -3.20
CA THR A 257 10.36 10.09 -4.58
C THR A 257 9.18 9.48 -5.35
N PRO A 258 8.34 10.32 -5.98
CA PRO A 258 7.15 9.83 -6.65
C PRO A 258 7.48 8.78 -7.71
N ASN A 259 6.66 7.73 -7.75
CA ASN A 259 6.81 6.54 -8.56
C ASN A 259 5.44 6.02 -8.98
N LEU A 260 5.01 6.38 -10.18
CA LEU A 260 3.77 5.89 -10.75
C LEU A 260 3.91 4.43 -11.18
N LEU A 261 2.90 3.62 -10.90
CA LEU A 261 2.83 2.20 -11.26
C LEU A 261 1.81 2.02 -12.38
N GLN A 262 2.06 1.10 -13.32
CA GLN A 262 1.17 0.92 -14.48
C GLN A 262 -0.29 0.69 -14.09
N TRP A 263 -0.52 -0.14 -13.06
CA TRP A 263 -1.89 -0.43 -12.60
C TRP A 263 -2.63 0.81 -12.10
N GLN A 264 -1.92 1.83 -11.60
CA GLN A 264 -2.53 3.09 -11.14
C GLN A 264 -3.08 3.88 -12.33
N VAL A 265 -2.32 3.92 -13.42
CA VAL A 265 -2.75 4.55 -14.68
C VAL A 265 -3.95 3.81 -15.25
N TYR A 266 -3.85 2.49 -15.36
CA TYR A 266 -4.94 1.65 -15.85
C TYR A 266 -6.22 1.80 -15.02
N LYS A 267 -6.11 1.67 -13.70
CA LYS A 267 -7.23 1.82 -12.77
C LYS A 267 -7.88 3.19 -12.93
N TYR A 268 -7.07 4.24 -12.95
CA TYR A 268 -7.58 5.61 -13.06
C TYR A 268 -8.30 5.85 -14.39
N ILE A 269 -7.75 5.39 -15.52
CA ILE A 269 -8.42 5.47 -16.82
C ILE A 269 -9.78 4.76 -16.77
N LYS A 270 -9.85 3.55 -16.20
CA LYS A 270 -11.11 2.80 -16.08
C LYS A 270 -12.13 3.48 -15.16
N GLU A 271 -11.68 4.14 -14.09
CA GLU A 271 -12.55 4.87 -13.17
C GLU A 271 -13.13 6.14 -13.81
N GLN A 272 -12.36 6.83 -14.66
CA GLN A 272 -12.79 8.06 -15.34
C GLN A 272 -13.53 7.80 -16.66
N ILE A 273 -13.30 6.66 -17.30
CA ILE A 273 -13.91 6.27 -18.59
C ILE A 273 -14.47 4.85 -18.44
N PRO A 274 -15.63 4.65 -17.78
CA PRO A 274 -16.16 3.33 -17.46
C PRO A 274 -16.43 2.43 -18.67
N GLU A 275 -16.67 3.02 -19.85
CA GLU A 275 -16.91 2.31 -21.12
C GLU A 275 -15.66 1.70 -21.76
N ILE A 276 -14.45 2.06 -21.30
CA ILE A 276 -13.20 1.54 -21.86
C ILE A 276 -13.03 0.03 -21.60
N GLN A 277 -12.49 -0.71 -22.57
CA GLN A 277 -12.30 -2.17 -22.45
C GLN A 277 -10.87 -2.57 -22.12
#